data_AF-A0A6P6TGJ4-F1
#
_entry.id   AF-A0A6P6TGJ4-F1
#
_cell.length_a   1.000
_cell.length_b   1.000
_cell.length_c   1.000
_cell.angle_alpha   90.00
_cell.angle_beta   90.00
_cell.angle_gamma   90.00
#
_symmetry.space_group_name_H-M   'P 1'
#
loop_
_entity.id
_entity.type
_entity.pdbx_description
1 polymer ?
#
loop_
_entity_poly.entity_id
_entity_poly.type
_entity_poly.pdbx_seq_one_letter_code
_entity_poly.pdbx_strand_id
1 'polypeptide(L)'
;MKLESRFTDFYVPETVSLPNLKILHLAQFILTDELSTPRLIQGCPVLIELYFDCLTYSEGEVLTLLIKSPSLEKIYLHCVTDEWDIVLDIPSAVNLECEVEGASKTSINAPKLQHLHFDGDAVELLFYFQKLLPTFEKLTYLELEVRKYYDKHTRSWKMLSWLLESAPNLQVLVFDEVFWDDRIESSAEDKKFEFLSAEPVPLCLPKHLREVKIRKFNGKEYEFKLIDYILQNVKALKKMTVGVLGHFGARSKILSLKRCNNDCQIVFT
;
A
#
# COMPACT_ATOMS: atom_id res chain seq x y z
N MET A 1 -13.19 -2.02 34.47
CA MET A 1 -13.80 -1.00 33.61
C MET A 1 -13.28 -1.25 32.20
N LYS A 2 -14.03 -2.01 31.39
CA LYS A 2 -13.71 -2.27 29.97
C LYS A 2 -14.29 -1.10 29.17
N LEU A 3 -13.43 -0.35 28.48
CA LEU A 3 -13.86 0.59 27.45
C LEU A 3 -14.10 -0.24 26.20
N GLU A 4 -15.36 -0.60 25.93
CA GLU A 4 -15.76 -1.07 24.61
C GLU A 4 -15.81 0.16 23.70
N SER A 5 -14.94 0.24 22.68
CA SER A 5 -15.10 1.23 21.62
C SER A 5 -16.38 0.88 20.86
N ARG A 6 -17.45 1.63 21.09
CA ARG A 6 -18.70 1.44 20.34
C ARG A 6 -18.57 2.19 19.02
N PHE A 7 -18.21 1.47 17.97
CA PHE A 7 -18.44 1.93 16.61
C PHE A 7 -19.94 2.16 16.43
N THR A 8 -20.31 3.22 15.71
CA THR A 8 -21.71 3.55 15.41
C THR A 8 -22.05 3.13 13.99
N ASP A 9 -23.23 2.54 13.79
CA ASP A 9 -23.75 2.26 12.46
C ASP A 9 -23.86 3.56 11.66
N PHE A 10 -23.27 3.55 10.47
CA PHE A 10 -23.29 4.65 9.54
C PHE A 10 -24.36 4.41 8.50
N TYR A 11 -25.34 5.30 8.49
CA TYR A 11 -26.43 5.30 7.52
C TYR A 11 -26.63 6.70 6.96
N VAL A 12 -26.67 6.79 5.63
CA VAL A 12 -26.91 8.04 4.90
C VAL A 12 -28.34 8.03 4.35
N PRO A 13 -29.21 8.94 4.84
CA PRO A 13 -30.57 9.09 4.33
C PRO A 13 -30.60 9.42 2.83
N GLU A 14 -31.74 9.17 2.18
CA GLU A 14 -31.95 9.49 0.76
C GLU A 14 -31.80 10.98 0.43
N THR A 15 -31.94 11.86 1.43
CA THR A 15 -31.93 13.32 1.28
C THR A 15 -30.78 13.94 2.06
N VAL A 16 -29.55 13.68 1.63
CA VAL A 16 -28.36 14.41 2.09
C VAL A 16 -27.91 15.39 1.02
N SER A 17 -27.73 16.66 1.39
CA SER A 17 -27.21 17.68 0.48
C SER A 17 -26.26 18.60 1.24
N LEU A 18 -24.99 18.51 0.89
CA LEU A 18 -23.89 19.33 1.38
C LEU A 18 -23.13 19.88 0.16
N PRO A 19 -23.77 20.73 -0.66
CA PRO A 19 -23.32 21.06 -2.03
C PRO A 19 -22.00 21.82 -2.10
N ASN A 20 -21.54 22.38 -0.97
CA ASN A 20 -20.29 23.14 -0.87
C ASN A 20 -19.21 22.41 -0.05
N LEU A 21 -19.49 21.19 0.43
CA LEU A 21 -18.55 20.44 1.25
C LEU A 21 -17.40 19.92 0.40
N LYS A 22 -16.18 20.37 0.71
CA LYS A 22 -14.95 20.01 -0.01
C LYS A 22 -14.11 18.97 0.72
N ILE A 23 -14.23 18.90 2.03
CA ILE A 23 -13.46 17.99 2.88
C ILE A 23 -14.45 17.29 3.79
N LEU A 24 -14.40 15.97 3.79
CA LEU A 24 -15.22 15.13 4.65
C LEU A 24 -14.32 14.11 5.34
N HIS A 25 -14.43 14.07 6.67
CA HIS A 25 -13.71 13.13 7.50
C HIS A 25 -14.73 12.36 8.32
N LEU A 26 -14.81 11.06 8.08
CA LEU A 26 -15.61 10.11 8.83
C LEU A 26 -14.67 9.04 9.39
N ALA A 27 -14.74 8.79 10.68
CA ALA A 27 -13.89 7.81 11.34
C ALA A 27 -14.67 6.97 12.35
N GLN A 28 -14.19 5.76 12.60
CA GLN A 28 -14.68 4.85 13.63
C GLN A 28 -16.18 4.53 13.54
N PHE A 29 -16.65 4.16 12.35
CA PHE A 29 -18.05 3.76 12.14
C PHE A 29 -18.20 2.38 11.49
N ILE A 30 -19.39 1.80 11.59
CA ILE A 30 -19.75 0.54 10.93
C ILE A 30 -20.56 0.87 9.68
N LEU A 31 -20.06 0.50 8.50
CA LEU A 31 -20.82 0.55 7.26
C LEU A 31 -21.64 -0.74 7.14
N THR A 32 -22.96 -0.60 7.16
CA THR A 32 -23.90 -1.73 7.11
C THR A 32 -24.72 -1.79 5.82
N ASP A 33 -24.61 -0.78 4.95
CA ASP A 33 -25.34 -0.73 3.68
C ASP A 33 -24.49 -0.15 2.54
N GLU A 34 -24.58 -0.78 1.35
CA GLU A 34 -23.80 -0.42 0.17
C GLU A 34 -24.24 0.89 -0.51
N LEU A 35 -25.43 1.41 -0.19
CA LEU A 35 -26.00 2.62 -0.77
C LEU A 35 -25.60 3.88 0.01
N SER A 36 -25.16 3.77 1.26
CA SER A 36 -24.73 4.90 2.09
C SER A 36 -23.61 5.70 1.45
N THR A 37 -22.55 5.04 0.99
CA THR A 37 -21.38 5.71 0.39
C THR A 37 -21.74 6.40 -0.93
N PRO A 38 -22.44 5.77 -1.90
CA PRO A 38 -22.94 6.47 -3.09
C PRO A 38 -23.82 7.69 -2.77
N ARG A 39 -24.75 7.58 -1.82
CA ARG A 39 -25.62 8.70 -1.41
C ARG A 39 -24.81 9.85 -0.82
N LEU A 40 -23.83 9.55 0.02
CA LEU A 40 -22.94 10.54 0.62
C LEU A 40 -22.20 11.35 -0.46
N ILE A 41 -21.61 10.65 -1.42
CA ILE A 41 -20.85 11.26 -2.52
C ILE A 41 -21.79 12.08 -3.42
N GLN A 42 -22.98 11.58 -3.73
CA GLN A 42 -23.99 12.33 -4.49
C GLN A 42 -24.43 13.60 -3.76
N GLY A 43 -24.56 13.54 -2.43
CA GLY A 43 -24.88 14.70 -1.59
C GLY A 43 -23.75 15.74 -1.50
N CYS A 44 -22.51 15.36 -1.81
CA CYS A 44 -21.31 16.20 -1.73
C CYS A 44 -20.61 16.33 -3.10
N PRO A 45 -21.23 16.94 -4.13
CA PRO A 45 -20.73 16.91 -5.51
C PRO A 45 -19.36 17.59 -5.72
N VAL A 46 -18.97 18.51 -4.83
CA VAL A 46 -17.68 19.23 -4.89
C VAL A 46 -16.65 18.70 -3.89
N LEU A 47 -16.83 17.47 -3.39
CA LEU A 47 -15.91 16.85 -2.44
C LEU A 47 -14.56 16.58 -3.09
N ILE A 48 -13.50 17.11 -2.48
CA ILE A 48 -12.10 17.05 -2.96
C ILE A 48 -11.29 16.07 -2.11
N GLU A 49 -11.54 16.07 -0.80
CA GLU A 49 -10.81 15.24 0.16
C GLU A 49 -11.79 14.41 0.99
N LEU A 50 -11.55 13.10 1.01
CA LEU A 50 -12.34 12.14 1.79
C LEU A 50 -11.41 11.33 2.68
N TYR A 51 -11.64 11.40 3.99
CA TYR A 51 -11.13 10.41 4.94
C TYR A 51 -12.28 9.52 5.39
N PHE A 52 -12.08 8.22 5.30
CA PHE A 52 -13.07 7.19 5.55
C PHE A 52 -12.42 6.03 6.32
N ASP A 53 -12.64 5.99 7.63
CA ASP A 53 -12.21 4.90 8.51
C ASP A 53 -13.42 4.12 9.01
N CYS A 54 -13.58 2.89 8.50
CA CYS A 54 -14.77 2.09 8.73
C CYS A 54 -14.49 0.61 8.99
N LEU A 55 -15.40 -0.01 9.73
CA LEU A 55 -15.61 -1.44 9.76
C LEU A 55 -16.79 -1.78 8.85
N THR A 56 -16.72 -2.89 8.13
CA THR A 56 -17.88 -3.37 7.35
C THR A 56 -18.46 -4.64 7.96
N TYR A 57 -19.77 -4.79 7.90
CA TYR A 57 -20.46 -5.99 8.35
C TYR A 57 -21.51 -6.43 7.33
N SER A 58 -21.63 -7.74 7.11
CA SER A 58 -22.67 -8.36 6.28
C SER A 58 -23.11 -9.68 6.88
N GLU A 59 -24.37 -10.06 6.64
CA GLU A 59 -24.95 -11.33 7.10
C GLU A 59 -24.85 -12.41 6.01
N GLY A 60 -23.64 -12.66 5.50
CA GLY A 60 -23.36 -13.76 4.55
C GLY A 60 -23.58 -13.44 3.07
N GLU A 61 -23.80 -12.18 2.72
CA GLU A 61 -23.78 -11.68 1.35
C GLU A 61 -22.57 -10.78 1.12
N VAL A 62 -21.94 -10.87 -0.06
CA VAL A 62 -20.83 -9.99 -0.41
C VAL A 62 -21.37 -8.64 -0.86
N LEU A 63 -21.13 -7.59 -0.07
CA LEU A 63 -21.54 -6.22 -0.37
C LEU A 63 -20.40 -5.43 -1.03
N THR A 64 -20.68 -4.21 -1.50
CA THR A 64 -19.67 -3.36 -2.14
C THR A 64 -19.55 -1.99 -1.49
N LEU A 65 -18.33 -1.62 -1.09
CA LEU A 65 -17.97 -0.24 -0.76
C LEU A 65 -17.65 0.49 -2.06
N LEU A 66 -18.62 1.26 -2.57
CA LEU A 66 -18.49 2.00 -3.82
C LEU A 66 -18.22 3.49 -3.57
N ILE A 67 -17.01 3.94 -3.90
CA ILE A 67 -16.65 5.35 -3.94
C ILE A 67 -16.45 5.76 -5.40
N LYS A 68 -17.43 6.49 -5.94
CA LYS A 68 -17.37 7.03 -7.30
C LYS A 68 -17.50 8.54 -7.29
N SER A 69 -16.40 9.25 -7.51
CA SER A 69 -16.41 10.71 -7.54
C SER A 69 -15.44 11.27 -8.59
N PRO A 70 -15.90 12.12 -9.52
CA PRO A 70 -15.03 12.79 -10.47
C PRO A 70 -14.30 14.01 -9.86
N SER A 71 -14.67 14.46 -8.66
CA SER A 71 -14.10 15.64 -7.99
C SER A 71 -13.08 15.30 -6.89
N LEU A 72 -13.07 14.05 -6.40
CA LEU A 72 -12.12 13.64 -5.37
C LEU A 72 -10.68 13.66 -5.90
N GLU A 73 -9.82 14.38 -5.21
CA GLU A 73 -8.38 14.50 -5.46
C GLU A 73 -7.55 13.71 -4.45
N LYS A 74 -8.04 13.57 -3.20
CA LYS A 74 -7.36 12.88 -2.12
C LYS A 74 -8.30 11.97 -1.36
N ILE A 75 -7.88 10.72 -1.16
CA ILE A 75 -8.66 9.72 -0.42
C ILE A 75 -7.75 9.03 0.59
N TYR A 76 -8.28 8.91 1.80
CA TYR A 76 -7.71 8.14 2.89
C TYR A 76 -8.77 7.11 3.29
N LEU A 77 -8.55 5.85 2.91
CA LEU A 77 -9.46 4.75 3.18
C LEU A 77 -8.78 3.79 4.13
N HIS A 78 -9.32 3.67 5.33
CA HIS A 78 -9.01 2.59 6.27
C HIS A 78 -10.26 1.73 6.42
N CYS A 79 -10.17 0.46 6.03
CA CYS A 79 -11.33 -0.42 5.98
C CYS A 79 -11.00 -1.81 6.48
N VAL A 80 -11.66 -2.26 7.54
CA VAL A 80 -11.60 -3.66 7.98
C VAL A 80 -12.85 -4.38 7.47
N THR A 81 -12.65 -5.40 6.63
CA THR A 81 -13.70 -6.05 5.83
C THR A 81 -13.45 -7.55 5.63
N ASP A 82 -14.41 -8.38 6.00
CA ASP A 82 -14.36 -9.83 5.74
C ASP A 82 -15.17 -10.25 4.49
N GLU A 83 -16.13 -9.43 4.06
CA GLU A 83 -17.13 -9.79 3.05
C GLU A 83 -17.55 -8.61 2.14
N TRP A 84 -16.81 -7.50 2.12
CA TRP A 84 -17.11 -6.37 1.23
C TRP A 84 -16.06 -6.21 0.15
N ASP A 85 -16.46 -6.20 -1.12
CA ASP A 85 -15.60 -5.75 -2.21
C ASP A 85 -15.44 -4.22 -2.18
N ILE A 86 -14.26 -3.72 -2.54
CA ILE A 86 -13.94 -2.29 -2.59
C ILE A 86 -13.79 -1.85 -4.04
N VAL A 87 -14.58 -0.84 -4.43
CA VAL A 87 -14.52 -0.25 -5.77
C VAL A 87 -14.32 1.25 -5.66
N LEU A 88 -13.15 1.71 -6.10
CA LEU A 88 -12.78 3.12 -6.17
C LEU A 88 -12.77 3.56 -7.63
N ASP A 89 -13.75 4.36 -8.05
CA ASP A 89 -13.82 4.99 -9.38
C ASP A 89 -13.62 6.51 -9.24
N ILE A 90 -12.35 6.90 -9.24
CA ILE A 90 -11.88 8.20 -8.74
C ILE A 90 -10.92 8.85 -9.77
N PRO A 91 -11.42 9.23 -10.95
CA PRO A 91 -10.60 9.62 -12.10
C PRO A 91 -9.77 10.89 -11.92
N SER A 92 -10.07 11.69 -10.88
CA SER A 92 -9.34 12.91 -10.54
C SER A 92 -8.36 12.74 -9.37
N ALA A 93 -8.34 11.57 -8.73
CA ALA A 93 -7.48 11.33 -7.58
C ALA A 93 -6.01 11.44 -7.94
N VAL A 94 -5.28 12.25 -7.17
CA VAL A 94 -3.83 12.41 -7.24
C VAL A 94 -3.13 11.75 -6.05
N ASN A 95 -3.84 11.60 -4.92
CA ASN A 95 -3.38 10.90 -3.73
C ASN A 95 -4.41 9.85 -3.28
N LEU A 96 -3.93 8.63 -3.01
CA LEU A 96 -4.70 7.56 -2.43
C LEU A 96 -3.88 6.89 -1.33
N GLU A 97 -4.41 6.92 -0.12
CA GLU A 97 -3.95 6.09 1.00
C GLU A 97 -5.02 5.04 1.24
N CYS A 98 -4.67 3.77 1.06
CA CYS A 98 -5.61 2.66 1.08
C CYS A 98 -5.08 1.54 1.97
N GLU A 99 -5.72 1.39 3.12
CA GLU A 99 -5.42 0.40 4.14
C GLU A 99 -6.66 -0.49 4.27
N VAL A 100 -6.51 -1.75 3.89
CA VAL A 100 -7.63 -2.70 3.84
C VAL A 100 -7.20 -3.98 4.51
N GLU A 101 -7.94 -4.35 5.56
CA GLU A 101 -7.74 -5.58 6.32
C GLU A 101 -8.89 -6.56 6.03
N GLY A 102 -8.57 -7.85 5.89
CA GLY A 102 -9.54 -8.93 5.64
C GLY A 102 -9.70 -9.32 4.16
N ALA A 103 -10.70 -10.15 3.82
CA ALA A 103 -10.75 -10.90 2.55
C ALA A 103 -11.58 -10.22 1.43
N SER A 104 -11.30 -8.95 1.12
CA SER A 104 -12.03 -8.16 0.09
C SER A 104 -11.34 -8.14 -1.28
N LYS A 105 -12.09 -8.12 -2.38
CA LYS A 105 -11.50 -7.72 -3.68
C LYS A 105 -11.44 -6.20 -3.76
N THR A 106 -10.29 -5.66 -4.17
CA THR A 106 -10.13 -4.22 -4.39
C THR A 106 -9.93 -3.90 -5.87
N SER A 107 -10.72 -2.95 -6.38
CA SER A 107 -10.63 -2.42 -7.74
C SER A 107 -10.45 -0.91 -7.70
N ILE A 108 -9.40 -0.40 -8.34
CA ILE A 108 -9.05 1.03 -8.31
C ILE A 108 -8.96 1.55 -9.74
N ASN A 109 -9.73 2.57 -10.06
CA ASN A 109 -9.63 3.35 -11.28
C ASN A 109 -9.21 4.79 -10.93
N ALA A 110 -7.91 5.04 -10.99
CA ALA A 110 -7.29 6.33 -10.65
C ALA A 110 -6.18 6.70 -11.66
N PRO A 111 -6.52 7.02 -12.93
CA PRO A 111 -5.55 7.28 -14.00
C PRO A 111 -4.61 8.47 -13.76
N LYS A 112 -4.97 9.40 -12.88
CA LYS A 112 -4.15 10.59 -12.54
C LYS A 112 -3.33 10.41 -11.26
N LEU A 113 -3.36 9.22 -10.66
CA LEU A 113 -2.75 8.96 -9.37
C LEU A 113 -1.24 9.23 -9.42
N GLN A 114 -0.75 10.05 -8.50
CA GLN A 114 0.66 10.42 -8.39
C GLN A 114 1.31 9.86 -7.13
N HIS A 115 0.52 9.76 -6.06
CA HIS A 115 0.90 9.25 -4.75
C HIS A 115 -0.02 8.12 -4.36
N LEU A 116 0.59 7.00 -3.96
CA LEU A 116 -0.11 5.82 -3.51
C LEU A 116 0.55 5.29 -2.23
N HIS A 117 -0.23 5.17 -1.17
CA HIS A 117 0.12 4.42 0.02
C HIS A 117 -0.77 3.18 0.09
N PHE A 118 -0.15 2.02 0.30
CA PHE A 118 -0.84 0.77 0.56
C PHE A 118 -0.27 0.07 1.78
N ASP A 119 -1.14 -0.57 2.55
CA ASP A 119 -0.73 -1.60 3.50
C ASP A 119 -0.67 -3.00 2.85
N GLY A 120 0.20 -3.85 3.35
CA GLY A 120 0.55 -5.17 2.81
C GLY A 120 -0.65 -6.10 2.63
N ASP A 121 -1.65 -6.02 3.50
CA ASP A 121 -2.89 -6.81 3.39
C ASP A 121 -3.70 -6.40 2.15
N ALA A 122 -3.89 -5.09 1.93
CA ALA A 122 -4.57 -4.57 0.75
C ALA A 122 -3.89 -5.01 -0.55
N VAL A 123 -2.56 -5.11 -0.55
CA VAL A 123 -1.82 -5.54 -1.74
C VAL A 123 -1.83 -7.06 -1.92
N GLU A 124 -1.82 -7.86 -0.85
CA GLU A 124 -1.98 -9.32 -0.94
C GLU A 124 -3.33 -9.70 -1.58
N LEU A 125 -4.38 -8.94 -1.29
CA LEU A 125 -5.69 -9.14 -1.89
C LEU A 125 -5.69 -8.87 -3.40
N LEU A 126 -5.04 -7.78 -3.84
CA LEU A 126 -4.86 -7.48 -5.26
C LEU A 126 -4.15 -8.63 -5.98
N PHE A 127 -3.15 -9.23 -5.32
CA PHE A 127 -2.42 -10.39 -5.83
C PHE A 127 -3.29 -11.66 -5.90
N TYR A 128 -4.05 -11.96 -4.85
CA TYR A 128 -4.88 -13.17 -4.75
C TYR A 128 -5.94 -13.26 -5.84
N PHE A 129 -6.55 -12.12 -6.20
CA PHE A 129 -7.65 -12.07 -7.16
C PHE A 129 -7.24 -11.94 -8.63
N GLN A 130 -5.93 -12.01 -8.95
CA GLN A 130 -5.37 -12.04 -10.32
C GLN A 130 -5.87 -10.95 -11.28
N LYS A 131 -6.45 -9.85 -10.77
CA LYS A 131 -6.79 -8.69 -11.60
C LYS A 131 -5.51 -7.90 -11.82
N LEU A 132 -5.15 -7.73 -13.09
CA LEU A 132 -4.15 -6.75 -13.53
C LEU A 132 -4.53 -5.41 -12.90
N LEU A 133 -3.71 -4.92 -11.96
CA LEU A 133 -3.78 -3.53 -11.54
C LEU A 133 -3.75 -2.67 -12.81
N PRO A 134 -4.49 -1.55 -12.84
CA PRO A 134 -4.32 -0.62 -13.94
C PRO A 134 -2.86 -0.16 -13.96
N THR A 135 -2.34 0.12 -15.14
CA THR A 135 -1.05 0.81 -15.24
C THR A 135 -1.20 2.23 -14.70
N PHE A 136 -0.51 2.54 -13.61
CA PHE A 136 -0.47 3.85 -12.99
C PHE A 136 0.62 4.69 -13.66
N GLU A 137 0.36 5.14 -14.90
CA GLU A 137 1.30 5.91 -15.71
C GLU A 137 1.79 7.21 -15.05
N LYS A 138 0.99 7.81 -14.16
CA LYS A 138 1.33 9.06 -13.45
C LYS A 138 1.92 8.84 -12.07
N LEU A 139 2.01 7.60 -11.59
CA LEU A 139 2.48 7.31 -10.25
C LEU A 139 3.97 7.60 -10.14
N THR A 140 4.33 8.48 -9.22
CA THR A 140 5.72 8.87 -8.96
C THR A 140 6.18 8.53 -7.55
N TYR A 141 5.23 8.31 -6.64
CA TYR A 141 5.48 7.99 -5.25
C TYR A 141 4.64 6.78 -4.84
N LEU A 142 5.31 5.73 -4.34
CA LEU A 142 4.69 4.53 -3.81
C LEU A 142 5.23 4.27 -2.41
N GLU A 143 4.31 4.11 -1.47
CA GLU A 143 4.59 3.77 -0.09
C GLU A 143 3.90 2.46 0.27
N LEU A 144 4.68 1.57 0.89
CA LEU A 144 4.27 0.24 1.28
C LEU A 144 4.46 0.11 2.78
N GLU A 145 3.35 -0.05 3.48
CA GLU A 145 3.29 -0.39 4.90
C GLU A 145 3.08 -1.91 5.04
N VAL A 146 3.55 -2.46 6.17
CA VAL A 146 3.29 -3.84 6.54
C VAL A 146 2.75 -3.85 7.96
N ARG A 147 1.45 -4.08 8.10
CA ARG A 147 0.86 -4.30 9.42
C ARG A 147 0.91 -5.78 9.82
N LYS A 148 1.02 -6.02 11.12
CA LYS A 148 1.28 -7.35 11.73
C LYS A 148 -0.01 -7.94 12.31
N TYR A 149 -1.09 -7.99 11.54
CA TYR A 149 -2.39 -8.39 12.11
C TYR A 149 -2.62 -9.90 12.17
N TYR A 150 -1.98 -10.74 11.35
CA TYR A 150 -2.11 -12.20 11.44
C TYR A 150 -0.86 -13.00 10.99
N ASP A 151 -0.70 -14.19 11.57
CA ASP A 151 0.39 -15.18 11.44
C ASP A 151 0.50 -15.85 10.04
N LYS A 152 0.14 -15.14 8.95
CA LYS A 152 0.09 -15.65 7.57
C LYS A 152 0.99 -14.85 6.63
N HIS A 153 2.27 -14.78 6.94
CA HIS A 153 3.24 -14.00 6.16
C HIS A 153 3.79 -14.79 4.97
N THR A 154 3.07 -14.89 3.83
CA THR A 154 3.56 -15.72 2.71
C THR A 154 3.09 -15.32 1.30
N ARG A 155 3.49 -14.14 0.75
CA ARG A 155 3.44 -13.83 -0.72
C ARG A 155 4.07 -12.50 -1.20
N SER A 156 4.63 -11.70 -0.31
CA SER A 156 4.95 -10.28 -0.50
C SER A 156 5.87 -9.88 -1.66
N TRP A 157 6.83 -10.71 -2.07
CA TRP A 157 7.81 -10.31 -3.10
C TRP A 157 7.27 -10.37 -4.53
N LYS A 158 6.45 -11.37 -4.86
CA LYS A 158 5.79 -11.44 -6.18
C LYS A 158 4.83 -10.27 -6.39
N MET A 159 4.16 -9.91 -5.31
CA MET A 159 3.29 -8.76 -5.21
C MET A 159 4.05 -7.44 -5.42
N LEU A 160 5.23 -7.27 -4.80
CA LEU A 160 6.09 -6.10 -5.05
C LEU A 160 6.46 -5.99 -6.52
N SER A 161 6.85 -7.09 -7.19
CA SER A 161 7.17 -7.07 -8.62
C SER A 161 5.99 -6.55 -9.46
N TRP A 162 4.77 -7.04 -9.22
CA TRP A 162 3.58 -6.61 -9.95
C TRP A 162 3.23 -5.14 -9.73
N LEU A 163 3.37 -4.63 -8.51
CA LEU A 163 3.17 -3.20 -8.22
C LEU A 163 4.18 -2.33 -8.97
N LEU A 164 5.46 -2.72 -8.96
CA LEU A 164 6.51 -1.99 -9.66
C LEU A 164 6.31 -2.00 -11.18
N GLU A 165 5.85 -3.13 -11.75
CA GLU A 165 5.48 -3.23 -13.16
C GLU A 165 4.29 -2.32 -13.52
N SER A 166 3.35 -2.15 -12.59
CA SER A 166 2.20 -1.26 -12.76
C SER A 166 2.56 0.22 -12.62
N ALA A 167 3.78 0.56 -12.19
CA ALA A 167 4.24 1.92 -11.90
C ALA A 167 5.49 2.31 -12.72
N PRO A 168 5.40 2.40 -14.06
CA PRO A 168 6.58 2.56 -14.92
C PRO A 168 7.36 3.86 -14.69
N ASN A 169 6.70 4.90 -14.19
CA ASN A 169 7.27 6.23 -13.96
C ASN A 169 7.60 6.53 -12.49
N LEU A 170 7.62 5.50 -11.64
CA LEU A 170 7.90 5.64 -10.22
C LEU A 170 9.27 6.29 -9.98
N GLN A 171 9.32 7.26 -9.06
CA GLN A 171 10.53 8.00 -8.70
C GLN A 171 10.93 7.78 -7.24
N VAL A 172 9.96 7.55 -6.36
CA VAL A 172 10.17 7.36 -4.93
C VAL A 172 9.47 6.08 -4.49
N LEU A 173 10.21 5.17 -3.86
CA LEU A 173 9.69 3.96 -3.24
C LEU A 173 9.99 3.99 -1.75
N VAL A 174 8.95 3.84 -0.94
CA VAL A 174 9.06 3.85 0.52
C VAL A 174 8.55 2.52 1.07
N PHE A 175 9.36 1.91 1.92
CA PHE A 175 8.99 0.79 2.77
C PHE A 175 8.93 1.30 4.21
N ASP A 176 7.79 1.14 4.87
CA ASP A 176 7.73 1.37 6.32
C ASP A 176 8.56 0.31 7.05
N GLU A 177 8.31 -0.96 6.73
CA GLU A 177 9.10 -2.15 7.10
C GLU A 177 9.22 -3.02 5.85
N VAL A 178 10.36 -3.69 5.63
CA VAL A 178 10.51 -4.57 4.46
C VAL A 178 9.74 -5.86 4.69
N PHE A 179 9.01 -6.34 3.68
CA PHE A 179 8.23 -7.57 3.79
C PHE A 179 9.08 -8.81 4.14
N TRP A 180 8.50 -9.68 4.96
CA TRP A 180 9.08 -10.94 5.43
C TRP A 180 8.18 -12.14 5.05
N ASP A 181 8.77 -13.32 4.87
CA ASP A 181 8.05 -14.61 4.69
C ASP A 181 8.49 -15.56 5.82
N ASP A 182 7.58 -15.88 6.74
CA ASP A 182 7.89 -16.70 7.93
C ASP A 182 8.25 -18.15 7.59
N ARG A 183 7.97 -18.63 6.37
CA ARG A 183 8.37 -19.99 5.97
C ARG A 183 9.89 -20.12 5.81
N ILE A 184 10.62 -19.01 5.78
CA ILE A 184 12.08 -19.01 5.64
C ILE A 184 12.76 -19.33 6.97
N GLU A 185 12.12 -19.12 8.11
CA GLU A 185 12.74 -19.41 9.42
C GLU A 185 12.64 -20.89 9.85
N SER A 186 11.78 -21.71 9.23
CA SER A 186 11.53 -23.09 9.71
C SER A 186 12.19 -24.22 8.91
N SER A 187 12.95 -23.96 7.84
CA SER A 187 13.70 -25.05 7.21
C SER A 187 15.00 -24.65 6.52
N ALA A 188 16.09 -25.05 7.19
CA ALA A 188 17.46 -25.16 6.69
C ALA A 188 18.14 -23.87 6.22
N GLU A 189 19.33 -23.64 6.79
CA GLU A 189 20.31 -22.59 6.49
C GLU A 189 20.76 -22.52 5.01
N ASP A 190 20.21 -23.38 4.13
CA ASP A 190 20.53 -23.48 2.71
C ASP A 190 19.30 -23.51 1.78
N LYS A 191 18.08 -23.31 2.28
CA LYS A 191 16.98 -22.89 1.40
C LYS A 191 17.16 -21.41 1.10
N LYS A 192 18.16 -21.15 0.25
CA LYS A 192 18.24 -19.97 -0.61
C LYS A 192 16.82 -19.52 -0.90
N PHE A 193 16.55 -18.25 -0.68
CA PHE A 193 16.11 -17.31 -1.70
C PHE A 193 15.93 -17.87 -3.14
N GLU A 194 15.19 -18.96 -3.34
CA GLU A 194 14.65 -19.41 -4.63
C GLU A 194 13.72 -18.32 -5.20
N PHE A 195 13.36 -17.32 -4.38
CA PHE A 195 12.75 -16.04 -4.75
C PHE A 195 13.53 -15.19 -5.76
N LEU A 196 14.86 -15.34 -5.87
CA LEU A 196 15.66 -14.74 -6.96
C LEU A 196 16.29 -15.79 -7.87
N SER A 197 16.03 -17.09 -7.65
CA SER A 197 16.53 -18.16 -8.51
C SER A 197 15.60 -19.38 -8.54
N ALA A 198 14.72 -19.40 -9.54
CA ALA A 198 14.38 -20.59 -10.31
C ALA A 198 13.96 -20.21 -11.74
N GLU A 199 13.36 -19.03 -11.92
CA GLU A 199 13.51 -18.16 -13.09
C GLU A 199 13.48 -16.72 -12.53
N PRO A 200 14.40 -15.83 -12.93
CA PRO A 200 14.39 -14.47 -12.41
C PRO A 200 13.13 -13.80 -12.95
N VAL A 201 12.10 -13.63 -12.13
CA VAL A 201 11.22 -12.48 -12.33
C VAL A 201 12.09 -11.33 -11.86
N PRO A 202 12.72 -10.56 -12.77
CA PRO A 202 13.48 -9.41 -12.33
C PRO A 202 12.45 -8.54 -11.62
N LEU A 203 12.75 -8.01 -10.44
CA LEU A 203 12.01 -6.85 -10.00
C LEU A 203 12.21 -5.83 -11.13
N CYS A 204 11.16 -5.54 -11.88
CA CYS A 204 11.18 -4.58 -12.98
C CYS A 204 11.29 -3.19 -12.36
N LEU A 205 12.47 -2.90 -11.82
CA LEU A 205 12.75 -1.67 -11.10
C LEU A 205 12.52 -0.51 -12.06
N PRO A 206 11.65 0.45 -11.69
CA PRO A 206 11.30 1.55 -12.57
C PRO A 206 12.55 2.34 -12.97
N LYS A 207 12.70 2.60 -14.28
CA LYS A 207 13.89 3.28 -14.83
C LYS A 207 14.11 4.67 -14.23
N HIS A 208 13.05 5.27 -13.70
CA HIS A 208 13.02 6.60 -13.13
C HIS A 208 13.14 6.63 -11.60
N LEU A 209 13.37 5.48 -10.96
CA LEU A 209 13.49 5.38 -9.51
C LEU A 209 14.75 6.13 -9.04
N ARG A 210 14.52 7.20 -8.27
CA ARG A 210 15.54 8.15 -7.79
C ARG A 210 15.76 8.07 -6.29
N GLU A 211 14.74 7.70 -5.54
CA GLU A 211 14.81 7.61 -4.09
C GLU A 211 14.18 6.32 -3.58
N VAL A 212 14.88 5.65 -2.67
CA VAL A 212 14.35 4.53 -1.89
C VAL A 212 14.46 4.85 -0.41
N LYS A 213 13.40 4.63 0.35
CA LYS A 213 13.40 4.80 1.82
C LYS A 213 12.96 3.50 2.48
N ILE A 214 13.71 3.07 3.50
CA ILE A 214 13.33 1.99 4.41
C ILE A 214 13.28 2.61 5.80
N ARG A 215 12.08 2.80 6.37
CA ARG A 215 11.92 3.55 7.62
C ARG A 215 12.31 2.75 8.86
N LYS A 216 11.88 1.50 8.94
CA LYS A 216 12.16 0.57 10.05
C LYS A 216 13.07 -0.53 9.52
N PHE A 217 14.39 -0.34 9.68
CA PHE A 217 15.39 -1.32 9.29
C PHE A 217 15.83 -2.14 10.51
N ASN A 218 15.51 -3.44 10.49
CA ASN A 218 15.73 -4.40 11.58
C ASN A 218 17.03 -5.19 11.45
N GLY A 219 17.94 -4.80 10.55
CA GLY A 219 19.24 -5.47 10.39
C GLY A 219 19.15 -6.93 9.96
N LYS A 220 18.03 -7.35 9.37
CA LYS A 220 17.82 -8.72 8.93
C LYS A 220 18.45 -8.96 7.57
N GLU A 221 18.83 -10.21 7.29
CA GLU A 221 19.59 -10.54 6.08
C GLU A 221 18.81 -10.22 4.79
N TYR A 222 17.49 -10.43 4.78
CA TYR A 222 16.64 -10.11 3.63
C TYR A 222 16.61 -8.60 3.32
N GLU A 223 16.64 -7.74 4.35
CA GLU A 223 16.69 -6.28 4.16
C GLU A 223 18.04 -5.87 3.55
N PHE A 224 19.14 -6.46 4.02
CA PHE A 224 20.45 -6.25 3.40
C PHE A 224 20.47 -6.70 1.93
N LYS A 225 19.86 -7.85 1.62
CA LYS A 225 19.76 -8.37 0.25
C LYS A 225 18.95 -7.45 -0.65
N LEU A 226 17.82 -6.90 -0.17
CA LEU A 226 17.04 -5.91 -0.90
C LEU A 226 17.88 -4.66 -1.21
N ILE A 227 18.54 -4.12 -0.19
CA ILE A 227 19.40 -2.95 -0.34
C ILE A 227 20.50 -3.22 -1.37
N ASP A 228 21.19 -4.35 -1.26
CA ASP A 228 22.25 -4.74 -2.18
C ASP A 228 21.73 -4.86 -3.63
N TYR A 229 20.60 -5.53 -3.81
CA TYR A 229 19.95 -5.67 -5.11
C TYR A 229 19.60 -4.30 -5.73
N ILE A 230 18.97 -3.41 -4.97
CA ILE A 230 18.59 -2.07 -5.45
C ILE A 230 19.85 -1.26 -5.82
N LEU A 231 20.87 -1.25 -4.95
CA LEU A 231 22.12 -0.51 -5.20
C LEU A 231 22.87 -1.01 -6.43
N GLN A 232 22.81 -2.31 -6.72
CA GLN A 232 23.45 -2.91 -7.90
C GLN A 232 22.65 -2.75 -9.19
N ASN A 233 21.32 -2.61 -9.13
CA ASN A 233 20.47 -2.62 -10.33
C ASN A 233 19.86 -1.25 -10.70
N VAL A 234 19.71 -0.30 -9.77
CA VAL A 234 19.05 1.00 -10.05
C VAL A 234 20.06 2.11 -10.35
N LYS A 235 20.39 2.28 -11.64
CA LYS A 235 21.35 3.31 -12.09
C LYS A 235 20.89 4.76 -11.84
N ALA A 236 19.58 5.00 -11.85
CA ALA A 236 19.01 6.33 -11.65
C ALA A 236 18.90 6.75 -10.17
N LEU A 237 19.23 5.85 -9.25
CA LEU A 237 19.09 6.07 -7.81
C LEU A 237 20.05 7.18 -7.36
N LYS A 238 19.49 8.25 -6.77
CA LYS A 238 20.25 9.39 -6.24
C LYS A 238 20.36 9.35 -4.73
N LYS A 239 19.36 8.77 -4.05
CA LYS A 239 19.29 8.76 -2.59
C LYS A 239 18.69 7.46 -2.08
N MET A 240 19.30 6.91 -1.04
CA MET A 240 18.74 5.82 -0.25
C MET A 240 18.70 6.24 1.21
N THR A 241 17.54 6.15 1.86
CA THR A 241 17.40 6.46 3.29
C THR A 241 17.09 5.18 4.06
N VAL A 242 17.80 4.93 5.16
CA VAL A 242 17.63 3.73 5.99
C VAL A 242 17.52 4.14 7.46
N GLY A 243 16.34 3.95 8.06
CA GLY A 243 16.11 4.22 9.48
C GLY A 243 16.54 3.03 10.34
N VAL A 244 17.69 3.15 11.00
CA VAL A 244 18.34 2.00 11.66
C VAL A 244 17.88 1.87 13.11
N LEU A 245 17.21 0.77 13.43
CA LEU A 245 16.74 0.48 14.78
C LEU A 245 17.79 -0.35 15.56
N GLY A 246 18.68 0.29 16.32
CA GLY A 246 19.49 -0.39 17.35
C GLY A 246 20.60 -1.36 16.87
N HIS A 247 20.78 -1.58 15.57
CA HIS A 247 21.77 -2.54 15.06
C HIS A 247 23.18 -1.94 14.87
N PHE A 248 24.07 -2.23 15.83
CA PHE A 248 25.50 -1.94 15.73
C PHE A 248 26.12 -2.65 14.51
N GLY A 249 26.73 -1.88 13.59
CA GLY A 249 27.42 -2.41 12.39
C GLY A 249 26.57 -2.46 11.11
N ALA A 250 25.26 -2.23 11.17
CA ALA A 250 24.42 -2.20 9.96
C ALA A 250 24.86 -1.10 8.97
N ARG A 251 25.19 0.08 9.49
CA ARG A 251 25.64 1.23 8.69
C ARG A 251 26.92 0.91 7.91
N SER A 252 27.94 0.35 8.57
CA SER A 252 29.21 0.00 7.91
C SER A 252 29.01 -1.08 6.85
N LYS A 253 28.18 -2.09 7.14
CA LYS A 253 27.82 -3.12 6.17
C LYS A 253 27.14 -2.53 4.93
N ILE A 254 26.12 -1.68 5.09
CA ILE A 254 25.43 -1.02 3.95
C ILE A 254 26.40 -0.15 3.14
N LEU A 255 27.23 0.65 3.81
CA LEU A 255 28.19 1.52 3.13
C LEU A 255 29.24 0.75 2.32
N SER A 256 29.55 -0.49 2.72
CA SER A 256 30.49 -1.38 2.02
C SER A 256 29.91 -2.07 0.77
N LEU A 257 28.58 -1.99 0.56
CA LEU A 257 27.93 -2.62 -0.59
C LEU A 257 28.34 -1.95 -1.90
N LYS A 258 28.40 -2.76 -2.97
CA LYS A 258 28.70 -2.28 -4.32
C LYS A 258 27.51 -1.48 -4.86
N ARG A 259 27.82 -0.44 -5.61
CA ARG A 259 26.81 0.47 -6.18
C ARG A 259 27.05 0.61 -7.66
N CYS A 260 25.98 0.57 -8.44
CA CYS A 260 26.05 0.90 -9.86
C CYS A 260 26.14 2.41 -10.10
N ASN A 261 25.60 3.22 -9.17
CA ASN A 261 25.74 4.66 -9.14
C ASN A 261 26.55 5.10 -7.90
N ASN A 262 27.77 5.60 -8.12
CA ASN A 262 28.64 6.07 -7.03
C ASN A 262 28.19 7.42 -6.43
N ASP A 263 27.36 8.18 -7.15
CA ASP A 263 26.80 9.46 -6.68
C ASP A 263 25.58 9.26 -5.78
N CYS A 264 25.08 8.02 -5.64
CA CYS A 264 23.96 7.72 -4.76
C CYS A 264 24.33 7.99 -3.28
N GLN A 265 23.63 8.94 -2.67
CA GLN A 265 23.79 9.27 -1.26
C GLN A 265 23.01 8.28 -0.38
N ILE A 266 23.71 7.62 0.54
CA ILE A 266 23.07 6.78 1.57
C ILE A 266 22.97 7.59 2.86
N VAL A 267 21.75 7.81 3.33
CA VAL A 267 21.42 8.58 4.54
C VAL A 267 20.85 7.62 5.58
N PHE A 268 21.28 7.77 6.83
CA PHE A 268 20.76 7.00 7.95
C PHE A 268 19.96 7.91 8.88
N THR A 269 18.79 7.45 9.29
CA THR A 269 17.91 8.14 10.26
C THR A 269 17.70 7.30 11.50
#